data_AF-A0A8T1BT49-F1
#
_entry.id   AF-A0A8T1BT49-F1
#
_cell.length_a   1.000
_cell.length_b   1.000
_cell.length_c   1.000
_cell.angle_alpha   90.00
_cell.angle_beta   90.00
_cell.angle_gamma   90.00
#
_symmetry.space_group_name_H-M   'P 1'
#
loop_
_entity.id
_entity.type
_entity.pdbx_description
1 polymer ?
#
loop_
_entity_poly.entity_id
_entity_poly.type
_entity_poly.pdbx_seq_one_letter_code
_entity_poly.pdbx_strand_id
1 'polypeptide(L)' 'MSADTLDNIFLILQDCMRCVLRQKGENQYALPHIGKAKLRRKGILPRVLSCDQQLYDSAKVVLAESDRGNLAFFEPAE' A
#
# COMPACT_ATOMS: atom_id res chain seq x y z
N MET A 1 -12.26 -2.81 20.20
CA MET A 1 -11.42 -1.89 19.39
C MET A 1 -12.25 -0.66 19.05
N SER A 2 -11.68 0.55 19.06
CA SER A 2 -12.38 1.77 18.64
C SER A 2 -12.31 1.96 17.12
N ALA A 3 -13.23 2.75 16.55
CA ALA A 3 -13.21 3.13 15.14
C ALA A 3 -11.87 3.79 14.75
N ASP A 4 -11.37 4.66 15.62
CA ASP A 4 -10.07 5.32 15.50
C ASP A 4 -8.89 4.34 15.35
N THR A 5 -8.94 3.21 16.05
CA THR A 5 -7.93 2.15 15.95
C THR A 5 -8.05 1.40 14.63
N LEU A 6 -9.27 1.11 14.17
CA LEU A 6 -9.50 0.46 12.88
C LEU A 6 -9.00 1.30 11.71
N ASP A 7 -9.30 2.61 11.71
CA ASP A 7 -8.78 3.54 10.70
C ASP A 7 -7.25 3.56 10.66
N ASN A 8 -6.62 3.56 11.85
CA ASN A 8 -5.17 3.55 11.93
C ASN A 8 -4.58 2.26 11.37
N ILE A 9 -5.18 1.11 11.69
CA ILE A 9 -4.76 -0.20 11.17
C ILE A 9 -4.93 -0.24 9.66
N PHE A 10 -6.06 0.23 9.13
CA PHE A 10 -6.33 0.21 7.70
C PHE A 10 -5.31 1.05 6.91
N LEU A 11 -4.96 2.24 7.41
CA LEU A 11 -3.92 3.07 6.80
C LEU A 11 -2.53 2.44 6.90
N ILE A 12 -2.21 1.79 8.03
CA ILE A 12 -0.94 1.06 8.20
C ILE A 12 -0.85 -0.08 7.20
N LEU A 13 -1.91 -0.85 7.00
CA LEU A 13 -1.92 -1.95 6.03
C LEU A 13 -1.71 -1.46 4.60
N GLN A 14 -2.33 -0.34 4.22
CA GLN A 14 -2.10 0.29 2.92
C GLN A 14 -0.65 0.79 2.78
N ASP A 15 -0.06 1.36 3.83
CA ASP A 15 1.35 1.72 3.87
C ASP A 15 2.25 0.49 3.68
N CYS A 16 1.97 -0.62 4.38
CA CYS A 16 2.67 -1.89 4.20
C CYS A 16 2.65 -2.33 2.74
N MET A 17 1.47 -2.35 2.09
CA MET A 17 1.34 -2.75 0.69
C MET A 17 2.20 -1.87 -0.22
N ARG A 18 2.20 -0.55 -0.04
CA ARG A 18 3.07 0.35 -0.83
C ARG A 18 4.55 0.10 -0.59
N CYS A 19 4.95 -0.25 0.63
CA CYS A 19 6.32 -0.60 0.95
C CYS A 19 6.75 -1.92 0.30
N VAL A 20 5.89 -2.95 0.33
CA VAL A 20 6.14 -4.22 -0.36
C VAL A 20 6.36 -4.00 -1.85
N LEU A 21 5.53 -3.18 -2.51
CA LEU A 21 5.71 -2.84 -3.92
C LEU A 21 7.04 -2.13 -4.17
N ARG A 22 7.44 -1.17 -3.30
CA ARG A 22 8.71 -0.45 -3.42
C ARG A 22 9.92 -1.36 -3.23
N GLN A 23 9.82 -2.33 -2.32
CA GLN A 23 10.90 -3.27 -2.01
C GLN A 23 10.78 -4.57 -2.81
N LYS A 24 10.07 -4.58 -3.95
CA LYS A 24 10.02 -5.72 -4.87
C LYS A 24 9.59 -7.04 -4.21
N GLY A 25 8.68 -6.97 -3.24
CA GLY A 25 8.17 -8.14 -2.52
C GLY A 25 8.88 -8.44 -1.19
N GLU A 26 9.92 -7.70 -0.83
CA GLU A 26 10.57 -7.88 0.47
C GLU A 26 9.80 -7.24 1.64
N ASN A 27 10.06 -7.76 2.85
CA ASN A 27 9.45 -7.29 4.10
C ASN A 27 10.36 -6.33 4.90
N GLN A 28 11.55 -6.03 4.38
CA GLN A 28 12.52 -5.15 5.03
C GLN A 28 12.24 -3.69 4.67
N TYR A 29 11.27 -3.10 5.38
CA TYR A 29 10.94 -1.68 5.23
C TYR A 29 10.56 -1.03 6.55
N ALA A 30 10.91 0.26 6.67
CA ALA A 30 10.36 1.10 7.71
C ALA A 30 8.97 1.59 7.29
N LEU A 31 8.00 1.51 8.20
CA LEU A 31 6.67 2.03 7.92
C LEU A 31 6.67 3.56 7.87
N PRO A 32 6.08 4.18 6.83
CA PRO A 32 5.95 5.63 6.75
C PRO A 32 5.11 6.17 7.91
N HIS A 33 5.63 7.18 8.61
CA HIS A 33 4.90 7.83 9.68
C HIS A 33 4.14 9.07 9.17
N ILE A 34 2.95 8.88 8.59
CA ILE A 34 2.13 9.98 8.04
C ILE A 34 1.52 10.93 9.08
N GLY A 35 1.78 10.70 10.39
CA GLY A 35 1.27 11.57 11.44
C GLY A 35 -0.25 11.48 11.63
N LYS A 36 -0.81 10.26 11.62
CA LYS A 36 -2.26 9.98 11.68
C LYS A 36 -3.00 10.78 12.75
N ALA A 37 -2.46 10.85 13.98
CA ALA A 37 -3.06 11.62 15.06
C ALA A 37 -3.15 13.14 14.74
N LYS A 38 -2.11 13.71 14.11
CA LYS A 38 -2.10 15.13 13.71
C LYS A 38 -3.11 15.39 12.59
N LEU A 39 -3.20 14.50 11.61
CA LEU A 39 -4.16 14.62 10.50
C LEU A 39 -5.61 14.47 10.98
N ARG A 40 -5.86 13.53 11.90
CA ARG A 40 -7.19 13.33 12.51
C ARG A 40 -7.65 14.56 13.29
N ARG A 41 -6.78 15.14 14.13
CA ARG A 41 -7.09 16.39 14.85
C ARG A 41 -7.42 17.55 13.93
N LYS A 42 -6.84 17.56 12.73
CA LYS A 42 -7.12 18.56 11.69
C LYS A 42 -8.35 18.22 10.83
N GLY A 43 -8.99 17.07 11.02
CA GLY A 43 -10.13 16.62 10.21
C GLY A 43 -9.78 16.21 8.76
N ILE A 44 -8.50 16.00 8.46
CA ILE A 44 -7.99 15.73 7.09
C ILE A 44 -7.28 14.38 6.98
N LEU A 45 -7.58 13.43 7.88
CA LEU A 45 -7.04 12.08 7.78
C LEU A 45 -7.62 11.41 6.51
N PRO A 46 -6.78 10.97 5.56
CA PRO A 46 -7.27 10.24 4.39
C PRO A 46 -7.88 8.91 4.84
N ARG A 47 -8.92 8.45 4.12
CA ARG A 47 -9.48 7.09 4.30
C ARG A 47 -8.70 6.04 3.52
N VAL A 48 -8.14 6.44 2.39
CA VAL A 48 -7.38 5.60 1.46
C VAL A 48 -6.11 6.35 1.06
N LEU A 49 -5.00 5.63 0.97
CA LEU A 49 -3.71 6.11 0.50
C LEU A 49 -3.57 5.76 -0.98
N SER A 50 -3.29 6.76 -1.82
CA SER A 50 -3.04 6.51 -3.24
C SER A 50 -1.75 5.69 -3.42
N CYS A 51 -1.81 4.74 -4.34
CA CYS A 51 -0.63 4.09 -4.90
C CYS A 51 -0.20 4.86 -6.16
N ASP A 52 1.09 5.08 -6.31
CA ASP A 52 1.65 5.69 -7.51
C ASP A 52 1.57 4.70 -8.68
N GLN A 53 1.14 5.18 -9.85
CA GLN A 53 0.93 4.31 -11.02
C GLN A 53 2.24 3.70 -11.51
N GLN A 54 3.31 4.50 -11.57
CA GLN A 54 4.63 4.03 -12.01
C GLN A 54 5.19 2.98 -11.05
N LEU A 55 4.98 3.15 -9.73
CA LEU A 55 5.31 2.14 -8.73
C LEU A 55 4.55 0.83 -8.97
N TYR A 56 3.24 0.93 -9.22
CA TYR A 56 2.39 -0.24 -9.47
C TYR A 56 2.82 -1.00 -10.74
N ASP A 57 3.05 -0.28 -11.84
CA ASP A 57 3.48 -0.87 -13.11
C ASP A 57 4.86 -1.54 -12.97
N SER A 58 5.79 -0.91 -12.26
CA SER A 58 7.11 -1.49 -11.97
C SER A 58 6.99 -2.78 -11.15
N ALA A 59 6.08 -2.82 -10.18
CA ALA A 59 5.84 -4.01 -9.38
C ALA A 59 5.19 -5.14 -10.19
N LYS A 60 4.31 -4.83 -11.16
CA LYS A 60 3.76 -5.82 -12.10
C LYS A 60 4.88 -6.49 -12.89
N VAL A 61 5.85 -5.73 -13.40
CA VAL A 61 7.01 -6.28 -14.15
C VAL A 61 7.82 -7.24 -13.28
N VAL A 62 8.18 -6.83 -12.06
CA VAL A 62 8.92 -7.69 -11.11
C VAL A 62 8.17 -8.98 -10.79
N LEU A 63 6.85 -8.89 -10.63
CA LEU A 63 6.01 -10.05 -10.40
C LEU A 63 6.00 -11.00 -11.60
N ALA A 64 5.95 -10.47 -12.82
CA ALA A 64 5.99 -11.25 -14.06
C ALA A 64 7.29 -12.04 -14.23
N GLU A 65 8.42 -11.42 -13.85
CA GLU A 65 9.75 -12.04 -13.88
C GLU A 65 9.93 -13.10 -12.78
N SER A 66 9.10 -13.07 -11.74
CA SER A 66 9.15 -14.02 -10.65
C SER A 66 8.47 -15.33 -11.07
N ASP A 67 9.10 -16.46 -10.76
CA ASP A 67 8.65 -17.84 -11.09
C ASP A 67 7.26 -18.23 -10.53
N ARG A 68 6.62 -17.32 -9.77
CA ARG A 68 5.30 -17.48 -9.13
C ARG A 68 4.25 -16.46 -9.60
N GLY A 69 4.57 -15.56 -10.52
CA GLY A 69 3.68 -14.49 -10.94
C GLY A 69 2.75 -14.88 -12.08
N ASN A 70 1.46 -15.03 -11.80
CA ASN A 70 0.44 -15.04 -12.87
C ASN A 70 -0.10 -13.60 -13.05
N LEU A 71 0.32 -12.94 -14.13
CA LEU A 71 -0.14 -11.59 -14.47
C LEU A 71 -1.62 -11.51 -14.85
N ALA A 72 -2.26 -12.63 -15.19
CA ALA A 72 -3.68 -12.65 -15.59
C ALA A 72 -4.63 -12.13 -14.49
N PHE A 73 -4.18 -12.09 -13.23
CA PHE A 73 -4.94 -11.47 -12.13
C PHE A 73 -4.96 -9.94 -12.17
N PHE A 74 -4.04 -9.30 -12.91
CA PHE A 74 -3.85 -7.84 -12.94
C PHE A 74 -4.12 -7.22 -14.30
N GLU A 75 -4.67 -8.01 -15.22
CA GLU A 75 -5.26 -7.49 -16.46
C GLU A 75 -6.65 -6.92 -16.15
N PRO A 76 -7.02 -5.78 -16.74
CA PRO A 76 -8.37 -5.25 -16.58
C PRO A 76 -9.39 -6.27 -17.07
N ALA A 77 -10.44 -6.51 -16.30
CA ALA A 77 -11.59 -7.26 -16.78
C ALA A 77 -12.25 -6.47 -17.90
N GLU A 78 -12.45 -7.11 -19.05
CA GLU A 78 -13.26 -6.57 -20.17
C GLU A 78 -14.68 -6.20 -19.73
#